data_AF-A0A7L0Z6N7-F1
#
_entry.id   AF-A0A7L0Z6N7-F1
#
_cell.length_a   1.000
_cell.length_b   1.000
_cell.length_c   1.000
_cell.angle_alpha   90.00
_cell.angle_beta   90.00
_cell.angle_gamma   90.00
#
_symmetry.space_group_name_H-M   'P 1'
#
loop_
_entity.id
_entity.type
_entity.pdbx_description
1 polymer ?
#
loop_
_entity_poly.entity_id
_entity_poly.type
_entity_poly.pdbx_seq_one_letter_code
_entity_poly.pdbx_strand_id
1 'polypeptide(L)'
;LGVPQANELAAEAVVLQYTDWLDQDNPVKNREALDDIVGDHNVVCPLMHFAQRWAERGGTPLNPGLNYTAEEEALSRRIMRYWGNFARTGYGSG
;
A
#
# COMPACT_ATOMS: atom_id res chain seq x y z
N LEU A 1 -5.44 -20.81 3.76
CA LEU A 1 -4.14 -20.23 4.11
C LEU A 1 -4.34 -18.72 4.21
N GLY A 2 -4.35 -18.19 5.44
CA GLY A 2 -4.46 -16.77 5.77
C GLY A 2 -3.43 -16.43 6.86
N VAL A 3 -3.31 -15.15 7.20
CA VAL A 3 -2.35 -14.54 8.15
C VAL A 3 -1.91 -15.54 9.24
N PRO A 4 -0.74 -16.18 9.10
CA PRO A 4 -0.40 -17.38 9.88
C PRO A 4 -0.15 -17.12 11.37
N GLN A 5 -0.06 -15.84 11.79
CA GLN A 5 0.05 -15.45 13.20
C GLN A 5 -1.26 -14.96 13.83
N ALA A 6 -2.39 -14.94 13.11
CA ALA A 6 -3.65 -14.44 13.65
C ALA A 6 -4.28 -15.43 14.64
N ASN A 7 -4.73 -14.95 15.80
CA ASN A 7 -5.64 -15.70 16.67
C ASN A 7 -7.06 -15.69 16.09
N GLU A 8 -7.98 -16.47 16.67
CA GLU A 8 -9.36 -16.60 16.15
C GLU A 8 -10.08 -15.25 16.06
N LEU A 9 -9.99 -14.43 17.10
CA LEU A 9 -10.58 -13.07 17.09
C LEU A 9 -9.99 -12.19 15.98
N ALA A 10 -8.67 -12.23 15.74
CA ALA A 10 -8.04 -11.47 14.67
C ALA A 10 -8.42 -12.03 13.29
N ALA A 11 -8.57 -13.34 13.16
CA ALA A 11 -9.04 -13.96 11.92
C ALA A 11 -10.47 -13.51 11.59
N GLU A 12 -11.37 -13.46 12.57
CA GLU A 12 -12.74 -12.93 12.40
C GLU A 12 -12.74 -11.45 12.03
N ALA A 13 -11.87 -10.64 12.64
CA ALA A 13 -11.73 -9.24 12.28
C ALA A 13 -11.25 -9.05 10.82
N VAL A 14 -10.34 -9.91 10.35
CA VAL A 14 -9.90 -9.90 8.94
C VAL A 14 -11.05 -10.28 8.00
N VAL A 15 -11.82 -11.33 8.32
CA VAL A 15 -13.01 -11.68 7.53
C VAL A 15 -14.00 -10.50 7.51
N LEU A 16 -14.27 -9.89 8.66
CA LEU A 16 -15.16 -8.74 8.77
C LEU A 16 -14.73 -7.56 7.88
N GLN A 17 -13.43 -7.27 7.83
CA GLN A 17 -12.89 -6.13 7.11
C GLN A 17 -12.90 -6.31 5.59
N TYR A 18 -12.70 -7.54 5.09
CA TYR A 18 -12.50 -7.81 3.66
C TYR A 18 -13.70 -8.49 2.98
N THR A 19 -14.71 -8.93 3.73
CA THR A 19 -15.93 -9.50 3.14
C THR A 19 -16.90 -8.41 2.69
N ASP A 20 -17.36 -8.51 1.43
CA ASP A 20 -18.52 -7.77 0.96
C ASP A 20 -19.80 -8.46 1.47
N TRP A 21 -20.34 -7.97 2.59
CA TRP A 21 -21.52 -8.54 3.24
C TRP A 21 -22.81 -8.45 2.43
N LEU A 22 -22.85 -7.65 1.36
CA LEU A 22 -23.99 -7.60 0.44
C LEU A 22 -23.93 -8.70 -0.64
N ASP A 23 -22.77 -9.34 -0.82
CA ASP A 23 -22.50 -10.31 -1.88
C ASP A 23 -21.43 -11.34 -1.45
N GLN A 24 -21.56 -11.85 -0.22
CA GLN A 24 -20.54 -12.63 0.48
C GLN A 24 -20.18 -13.97 -0.21
N ASP A 25 -21.10 -14.53 -0.99
CA ASP A 25 -20.92 -15.82 -1.66
C ASP A 25 -20.32 -15.67 -3.08
N ASN A 26 -19.98 -14.44 -3.49
CA ASN A 26 -19.39 -14.18 -4.79
C ASN A 26 -17.94 -14.69 -4.86
N PRO A 27 -17.66 -15.72 -5.70
CA PRO A 27 -16.35 -16.35 -5.73
C PRO A 27 -15.25 -15.44 -6.28
N VAL A 28 -15.59 -14.45 -7.12
CA VAL A 28 -14.62 -13.50 -7.67
C VAL A 28 -14.19 -12.51 -6.60
N LYS A 29 -15.14 -11.94 -5.87
CA LYS A 29 -14.86 -11.01 -4.75
C LYS A 29 -14.08 -11.70 -3.64
N ASN A 30 -14.44 -12.94 -3.29
CA ASN A 30 -13.72 -13.70 -2.27
C ASN A 30 -12.26 -13.98 -2.66
N ARG A 31 -12.00 -14.22 -3.95
CA ARG A 31 -10.63 -14.37 -4.45
C ARG A 31 -9.85 -13.06 -4.37
N GLU A 32 -10.45 -11.94 -4.79
CA GLU A 32 -9.82 -10.62 -4.73
C GLU A 32 -9.55 -10.18 -3.29
N ALA A 33 -10.51 -10.40 -2.38
CA ALA A 33 -10.33 -10.16 -0.96
C ALA A 33 -9.14 -10.95 -0.36
N LEU A 34 -8.94 -12.21 -0.77
CA LEU A 34 -7.77 -12.98 -0.34
C LEU A 34 -6.45 -12.44 -0.91
N ASP A 35 -6.44 -11.94 -2.17
CA ASP A 35 -5.28 -11.29 -2.78
C ASP A 35 -4.92 -10.01 -2.00
N ASP A 36 -5.92 -9.19 -1.67
CA ASP A 36 -5.75 -7.98 -0.88
C ASP A 36 -5.26 -8.30 0.54
N ILE A 37 -5.84 -9.28 1.25
CA ILE A 37 -5.38 -9.67 2.60
C ILE A 37 -3.90 -10.06 2.59
N VAL A 38 -3.47 -10.86 1.61
CA VAL A 38 -2.09 -11.33 1.52
C VAL A 38 -1.16 -10.16 1.14
N GLY A 39 -1.55 -9.34 0.18
CA GLY A 39 -0.80 -8.17 -0.27
C GLY A 39 -0.65 -7.11 0.83
N ASP A 40 -1.73 -6.78 1.50
CA ASP A 40 -1.77 -5.77 2.56
C ASP A 40 -0.95 -6.18 3.76
N HIS A 41 -1.15 -7.41 4.25
CA HIS A 41 -0.44 -7.90 5.43
C HIS A 41 1.06 -8.02 5.20
N ASN A 42 1.48 -8.54 4.04
CA ASN A 42 2.89 -8.90 3.82
C ASN A 42 3.70 -7.79 3.13
N VAL A 43 3.05 -6.86 2.43
CA VAL A 43 3.75 -5.85 1.62
C VAL A 43 3.25 -4.45 1.92
N VAL A 44 1.97 -4.15 1.66
CA VAL A 44 1.48 -2.76 1.65
C VAL A 44 1.52 -2.13 3.04
N CYS A 45 0.89 -2.75 4.05
CA CYS A 45 0.84 -2.16 5.39
C CYS A 45 2.22 -2.05 6.05
N PRO A 46 3.10 -3.08 6.01
CA PRO A 46 4.46 -2.95 6.54
C PRO A 46 5.27 -1.86 5.82
N LEU A 47 5.16 -1.77 4.50
CA LEU A 47 5.86 -0.75 3.71
C LEU A 47 5.39 0.65 4.06
N MET A 48 4.07 0.85 4.16
CA MET A 48 3.49 2.14 4.54
C MET A 48 3.87 2.52 5.97
N HIS A 49 3.87 1.56 6.90
CA HIS A 49 4.34 1.79 8.26
C HIS A 49 5.81 2.23 8.28
N PHE A 50 6.68 1.53 7.54
CA PHE A 50 8.08 1.92 7.39
C PHE A 50 8.22 3.33 6.81
N ALA A 51 7.55 3.61 5.69
CA ALA A 51 7.63 4.90 5.01
C ALA A 51 7.19 6.06 5.93
N GLN A 52 6.10 5.86 6.69
CA GLN A 52 5.65 6.83 7.67
C GLN A 52 6.70 7.08 8.75
N ARG A 53 7.22 6.01 9.37
CA ARG A 53 8.25 6.13 10.42
C ARG A 53 9.56 6.74 9.93
N TRP A 54 9.93 6.46 8.67
CA TRP A 54 11.09 7.05 8.00
C TRP A 54 10.92 8.55 7.84
N ALA A 55 9.76 8.98 7.30
CA ALA A 55 9.44 10.39 7.11
C ALA A 55 9.35 11.17 8.44
N GLU A 56 8.76 10.58 9.48
CA GLU A 56 8.71 11.17 10.84
C GLU A 56 10.10 11.48 11.42
N ARG A 57 11.15 10.78 10.95
CA ARG A 57 12.54 10.99 11.37
C ARG A 57 13.33 11.87 10.40
N GLY A 58 12.66 12.56 9.49
CA GLY A 58 13.29 13.44 8.49
C GLY A 58 13.88 12.69 7.29
N GLY A 59 13.57 11.40 7.15
CA GLY A 59 13.97 10.62 6.00
C GLY A 59 13.29 11.12 4.72
N THR A 60 14.09 11.32 3.67
CA THR A 60 13.59 11.73 2.35
C THR A 60 13.69 10.56 1.36
N PRO A 61 12.78 10.47 0.37
CA PRO A 61 12.85 9.45 -0.69
C PRO A 61 14.10 9.61 -1.58
N LEU A 62 14.58 10.84 -1.73
CA LEU A 62 15.83 11.16 -2.44
C LEU A 62 16.94 11.33 -1.41
N ASN A 63 18.06 10.60 -1.57
CA ASN A 63 19.25 10.75 -0.74
C ASN A 63 20.19 11.82 -1.35
N PRO A 64 20.38 12.99 -0.71
CA PRO A 64 21.22 14.06 -1.25
C PRO A 64 22.71 13.72 -1.30
N GLY A 65 23.15 12.66 -0.61
CA GLY A 65 24.54 12.18 -0.62
C GLY A 65 24.91 11.34 -1.84
N LEU A 66 23.96 11.11 -2.75
CA LEU A 66 24.18 10.44 -4.03
C LEU A 66 24.20 11.49 -5.16
N ASN A 67 25.08 11.30 -6.14
CA ASN A 67 25.29 12.25 -7.24
C ASN A 67 24.22 12.11 -8.33
N TYR A 68 22.96 12.41 -7.99
CA TYR A 68 21.88 12.49 -8.96
C TYR A 68 22.05 13.70 -9.87
N THR A 69 21.67 13.57 -11.14
CA THR A 69 21.59 14.72 -12.05
C THR A 69 20.31 15.52 -11.78
N ALA A 70 20.29 16.78 -12.22
CA ALA A 70 19.10 17.63 -12.11
C ALA A 70 17.88 17.02 -12.84
N GLU A 71 18.13 16.33 -13.95
CA GLU A 71 17.12 15.61 -14.72
C GLU A 71 16.56 14.41 -13.95
N GLU A 72 17.39 13.66 -13.24
CA GLU A 72 16.96 12.51 -12.42
C GLU A 72 16.12 12.96 -11.23
N GLU A 73 16.52 14.06 -10.56
CA GLU A 73 15.70 14.66 -9.51
C GLU A 73 14.34 15.13 -10.05
N ALA A 74 14.34 15.83 -11.18
CA ALA A 74 13.12 16.31 -11.82
C ALA A 74 12.21 15.14 -12.22
N LEU A 75 12.77 14.07 -12.78
CA LEU A 75 12.05 12.85 -13.12
C LEU A 75 11.43 12.20 -11.87
N SER A 76 12.22 12.03 -10.81
CA SER A 76 11.75 11.45 -9.54
C SER A 76 10.59 12.24 -8.95
N ARG A 77 10.71 13.58 -8.90
CA ARG A 77 9.61 14.46 -8.44
C ARG A 77 8.36 14.31 -9.30
N ARG A 78 8.52 14.18 -10.62
CA ARG A 78 7.39 14.01 -11.55
C ARG A 78 6.70 12.66 -11.37
N ILE A 79 7.47 11.59 -11.17
CA ILE A 79 6.95 10.25 -10.83
C ILE A 79 6.17 10.30 -9.52
N MET A 80 6.78 10.83 -8.46
CA MET A 80 6.16 10.96 -7.13
C MET A 80 4.85 11.76 -7.18
N ARG A 81 4.84 12.88 -7.93
CA ARG A 81 3.63 13.70 -8.11
C ARG A 81 2.54 12.96 -8.86
N TYR A 82 2.89 12.28 -9.94
CA TYR A 82 1.96 11.48 -10.73
C TYR A 82 1.28 10.41 -9.86
N TRP A 83 2.08 9.62 -9.13
CA TRP A 83 1.56 8.57 -8.25
C TRP A 83 0.73 9.14 -7.09
N GLY A 84 1.15 10.26 -6.50
CA GLY A 84 0.38 10.93 -5.44
C GLY A 84 -0.93 11.55 -5.93
N ASN A 85 -1.01 11.96 -7.20
CA ASN A 85 -2.26 12.38 -7.83
C ASN A 85 -3.16 11.17 -8.11
N PHE A 86 -2.62 10.14 -8.74
CA PHE A 86 -3.34 8.91 -9.06
C PHE A 86 -3.95 8.25 -7.80
N ALA A 87 -3.17 8.07 -6.74
CA ALA A 87 -3.65 7.45 -5.49
C ALA A 87 -4.78 8.26 -4.82
N ARG A 88 -4.82 9.57 -5.01
CA ARG A 88 -5.81 10.46 -4.38
C ARG A 88 -7.09 10.61 -5.20
N THR A 89 -7.00 10.64 -6.52
CA THR A 89 -8.14 11.00 -7.40
C THR A 89 -8.52 9.92 -8.39
N GLY A 90 -7.72 8.87 -8.54
CA GLY A 90 -7.85 7.89 -9.63
C GLY A 90 -7.35 8.40 -10.99
N TYR A 91 -6.91 9.66 -11.08
CA TYR A 91 -6.39 10.27 -12.31
C TYR A 91 -4.94 10.74 -12.12
N GLY A 92 -4.04 10.17 -12.91
CA GLY A 92 -2.65 10.62 -12.99
C GLY A 92 -2.51 11.77 -13.98
N SER A 93 -2.73 13.01 -13.53
CA SER A 93 -2.27 14.20 -14.26
C SER A 93 -0.92 14.65 -13.70
N GLY A 94 0.02 15.02 -14.59
CA GLY A 94 1.40 15.40 -14.26
C GLY A 94 1.57 16.83 -13.78
#